data_AF-A0A427AJG8-F1
#
_entry.id   AF-A0A427AJG8-F1
#
_cell.length_a   1.000
_cell.length_b   1.000
_cell.length_c   1.000
_cell.angle_alpha   90.00
_cell.angle_beta   90.00
_cell.angle_gamma   90.00
#
_symmetry.space_group_name_H-M   'P 1'
#
loop_
_entity.id
_entity.type
_entity.pdbx_description
1 polymer ?
#
loop_
_entity_poly.entity_id
_entity_poly.type
_entity_poly.pdbx_seq_one_letter_code
_entity_poly.pdbx_strand_id
1 'polypeptide(L)'
;MIMFGVVEIFLSQIPGFDQIWWLSIVAAVMSFTYSSIGLALGIVQVIGSLTGISIGFISPTQKIWRSLQAFGDIAFAYSFSLVLIEIQDTVKSPPPTEAKVMKKASLLSIIVTTLFYMLCGCMGYAAFGDKSPGNLLTGFGFYNPYWLLDIANAAIVVHLVGAYQVFSQPLFAFVEKWALKTWPDATFIAKEIAVPLTPTKRYKLSLFRLVWRSAFVVLTTVVSMLLPFFNDVVGLLGALGFWPLTVYFPVEMYIVQKKIPRWSTRWVCLQMLSSACLVITVAAVIGSVAGIVIDLKVYRPFKTTY
;
A
#
# COMPACT_ATOMS: atom_id res chain seq x y z
N MET A 1 -4.26 10.65 -12.93
CA MET A 1 -3.24 11.09 -11.95
C MET A 1 -3.42 12.54 -11.53
N ILE A 2 -3.41 13.53 -12.42
CA ILE A 2 -3.60 14.94 -12.03
C ILE A 2 -4.89 15.16 -11.24
N MET A 3 -6.04 14.67 -11.73
CA MET A 3 -7.32 14.78 -11.01
C MET A 3 -7.28 14.13 -9.62
N PHE A 4 -6.62 12.97 -9.49
CA PHE A 4 -6.39 12.31 -8.20
C PHE A 4 -5.59 13.23 -7.27
N GLY A 5 -4.45 13.77 -7.73
CA GLY A 5 -3.64 14.72 -6.96
C GLY A 5 -4.40 15.97 -6.54
N VAL A 6 -5.30 16.50 -7.38
CA VAL A 6 -6.16 17.63 -7.02
C VAL A 6 -7.09 17.26 -5.86
N VAL A 7 -7.74 16.10 -5.91
CA VAL A 7 -8.59 15.60 -4.81
C VAL A 7 -7.77 15.44 -3.53
N GLU A 8 -6.56 14.87 -3.64
CA GLU A 8 -5.67 14.68 -2.49
C GLU A 8 -5.21 16.01 -1.89
N ILE A 9 -4.97 17.06 -2.69
CA ILE A 9 -4.64 18.39 -2.16
C ILE A 9 -5.72 18.88 -1.19
N PHE A 10 -6.99 18.70 -1.53
CA PHE A 10 -8.11 19.12 -0.69
C PHE A 10 -8.27 18.22 0.54
N LEU A 11 -8.30 16.90 0.36
CA LEU A 11 -8.48 15.95 1.46
C LEU A 11 -7.32 15.98 2.45
N SER A 12 -6.09 16.18 1.96
CA SER A 12 -4.91 16.32 2.81
C SER A 12 -4.95 17.58 3.66
N GLN A 13 -5.83 18.57 3.42
CA GLN A 13 -5.97 19.70 4.37
C GLN A 13 -6.76 19.34 5.63
N ILE A 14 -7.40 18.17 5.69
CA ILE A 14 -8.10 17.73 6.90
C ILE A 14 -7.06 17.48 8.01
N PRO A 15 -7.17 18.11 9.20
CA PRO A 15 -6.07 18.19 10.15
C PRO A 15 -5.66 16.86 10.80
N GLY A 16 -6.60 15.95 11.00
CA GLY A 16 -6.41 14.75 11.80
C GLY A 16 -7.04 13.51 11.17
N PHE A 17 -6.41 12.37 11.40
CA PHE A 17 -6.85 11.05 10.91
C PHE A 17 -8.22 10.65 11.49
N ASP A 18 -8.51 11.05 12.72
CA ASP A 18 -9.79 10.88 13.42
C ASP A 18 -10.96 11.53 12.68
N GLN A 19 -10.72 12.61 11.93
CA GLN A 19 -11.77 13.30 11.16
C GLN A 19 -12.07 12.63 9.82
N ILE A 20 -11.22 11.68 9.41
CA ILE A 20 -11.25 11.00 8.11
C ILE A 20 -11.66 9.52 8.27
N TRP A 21 -12.08 9.11 9.47
CA TRP A 21 -12.48 7.72 9.78
C TRP A 21 -13.52 7.14 8.80
N TRP A 22 -14.47 7.97 8.35
CA TRP A 22 -15.52 7.56 7.41
C TRP A 22 -14.93 7.19 6.04
N LEU A 23 -13.85 7.87 5.63
CA LEU A 23 -13.17 7.60 4.37
C LEU A 23 -12.48 6.24 4.40
N SER A 24 -11.97 5.81 5.56
CA SER A 24 -11.42 4.46 5.75
C SER A 24 -12.48 3.37 5.58
N ILE A 25 -13.73 3.61 6.03
CA ILE A 25 -14.85 2.67 5.82
C ILE A 25 -15.20 2.60 4.33
N VAL A 26 -15.34 3.76 3.68
CA VAL A 26 -15.63 3.82 2.25
C VAL A 26 -14.53 3.10 1.46
N ALA A 27 -13.25 3.36 1.77
CA ALA A 27 -12.13 2.71 1.11
C ALA A 27 -12.12 1.20 1.34
N ALA A 28 -12.46 0.71 2.53
CA ALA A 28 -12.57 -0.71 2.82
C ALA A 28 -13.69 -1.37 1.98
N VAL A 29 -14.88 -0.77 1.94
CA VAL A 29 -16.00 -1.28 1.12
C VAL A 29 -15.60 -1.33 -0.35
N MET A 30 -15.02 -0.26 -0.88
CA MET A 30 -14.57 -0.20 -2.27
C MET A 30 -13.49 -1.25 -2.57
N SER A 31 -12.60 -1.54 -1.60
CA SER A 31 -11.61 -2.61 -1.70
C SER A 31 -12.24 -3.98 -1.92
N PHE A 32 -13.22 -4.33 -1.09
CA PHE A 32 -13.98 -5.56 -1.26
C PHE A 32 -14.77 -5.59 -2.57
N THR A 33 -15.34 -4.45 -3.00
CA THR A 33 -16.09 -4.36 -4.25
C THR A 33 -15.21 -4.70 -5.46
N TYR A 34 -14.10 -3.98 -5.69
CA TYR A 34 -13.30 -4.22 -6.90
C TYR A 34 -12.61 -5.60 -6.87
N SER A 35 -12.17 -6.06 -5.70
CA SER A 35 -11.49 -7.35 -5.57
C SER A 35 -12.45 -8.53 -5.78
N SER A 36 -13.67 -8.43 -5.25
CA SER A 36 -14.70 -9.45 -5.47
C SER A 36 -15.14 -9.50 -6.94
N ILE A 37 -15.27 -8.35 -7.60
CA ILE A 37 -15.57 -8.29 -9.04
C ILE A 37 -14.44 -8.94 -9.84
N GLY A 38 -13.17 -8.56 -9.58
CA GLY A 38 -12.02 -9.14 -10.27
C GLY A 38 -11.89 -10.64 -10.07
N LEU A 39 -12.14 -11.13 -8.85
CA LEU A 39 -12.17 -12.55 -8.55
C LEU A 39 -13.30 -13.28 -9.28
N ALA A 40 -14.52 -12.74 -9.25
CA ALA A 40 -15.66 -13.33 -9.93
C ALA A 40 -15.43 -13.43 -11.44
N LEU A 41 -14.91 -12.37 -12.07
CA LEU A 41 -14.53 -12.38 -13.48
C LEU A 41 -13.46 -13.44 -13.77
N GLY A 42 -12.45 -13.57 -12.89
CA GLY A 42 -11.43 -14.62 -13.00
C GLY A 42 -12.02 -16.02 -12.95
N ILE A 43 -12.92 -16.29 -12.00
CA ILE A 43 -13.59 -17.59 -11.87
C ILE A 43 -14.42 -17.91 -13.12
N VAL A 44 -15.21 -16.96 -13.63
CA VAL A 44 -16.05 -17.20 -14.82
C VAL A 44 -15.17 -17.49 -16.05
N GLN A 45 -14.07 -16.76 -16.22
CA GLN A 45 -13.12 -17.00 -17.29
C GLN A 45 -12.49 -18.41 -17.23
N VAL A 46 -12.15 -18.87 -16.02
CA VAL A 46 -11.60 -20.22 -15.79
C VAL A 46 -12.63 -21.30 -16.15
N ILE A 47 -13.87 -21.16 -15.69
CA ILE A 47 -14.95 -22.13 -15.98
C ILE A 47 -15.20 -22.22 -17.49
N GLY A 48 -15.09 -21.11 -18.22
CA GLY A 48 -15.21 -21.07 -19.68
C GLY A 48 -14.03 -21.70 -20.44
N SER A 49 -12.89 -21.95 -19.79
CA SER A 49 -11.65 -22.44 -20.41
C SER A 49 -11.28 -23.85 -19.90
N LEU A 50 -12.09 -24.84 -20.29
CA LEU A 50 -11.95 -26.25 -19.87
C LEU A 50 -10.66 -26.96 -20.34
N THR A 51 -9.90 -26.40 -21.30
CA THR A 51 -8.70 -27.05 -21.88
C THR A 51 -7.38 -26.52 -21.34
N GLY A 52 -7.40 -25.59 -20.38
CA GLY A 52 -6.21 -24.89 -19.93
C GLY A 52 -5.73 -23.85 -20.95
N ILE A 53 -4.99 -22.87 -20.44
CA ILE A 53 -4.52 -21.72 -21.22
C ILE A 53 -3.11 -21.98 -21.72
N SER A 54 -2.81 -21.48 -22.92
CA SER A 54 -1.45 -21.45 -23.45
C SER A 54 -0.53 -20.67 -22.49
N ILE A 55 0.43 -21.39 -21.92
CA ILE A 55 1.64 -20.83 -21.34
C ILE A 55 2.45 -20.28 -22.53
N GLY A 56 2.81 -19.00 -22.46
CA GLY A 56 3.58 -18.35 -23.52
C GLY A 56 5.06 -18.76 -23.44
N PHE A 57 5.87 -18.24 -24.34
CA PHE A 57 7.32 -18.33 -24.16
C PHE A 57 7.81 -17.10 -23.38
N ILE A 58 8.15 -17.30 -22.10
CA ILE A 58 8.89 -16.30 -21.29
C ILE A 58 10.35 -16.74 -21.21
N SER A 59 11.29 -15.81 -21.45
CA SER A 59 12.72 -16.13 -21.34
C SER A 59 13.09 -16.56 -19.91
N PRO A 60 14.05 -17.49 -19.73
CA PRO A 60 14.46 -17.94 -18.40
C PRO A 60 14.88 -16.79 -17.47
N THR A 61 15.58 -15.79 -18.02
CA THR A 61 16.02 -14.60 -17.29
C THR A 61 14.84 -13.76 -16.80
N GLN A 62 13.85 -13.51 -17.66
CA GLN A 62 12.66 -12.75 -17.28
C GLN A 62 11.82 -13.49 -16.23
N LYS A 63 11.78 -14.83 -16.30
CA LYS A 63 11.14 -15.66 -15.28
C LYS A 63 11.81 -15.47 -13.91
N ILE A 64 13.15 -15.49 -13.87
CA ILE A 64 13.90 -15.25 -12.62
C ILE A 64 13.59 -13.86 -12.06
N TRP A 65 13.68 -12.80 -12.86
CA TRP A 65 13.42 -11.44 -12.38
C TRP A 65 12.01 -11.26 -11.82
N ARG A 66 11.00 -11.75 -12.54
CA ARG A 66 9.61 -11.70 -12.09
C ARG A 66 9.38 -12.53 -10.82
N SER A 67 9.99 -13.71 -10.71
CA SER A 67 9.90 -14.52 -9.48
C SER A 67 10.54 -13.83 -8.28
N LEU A 68 11.68 -13.15 -8.47
CA LEU A 68 12.33 -12.40 -7.40
C LEU A 68 11.51 -11.17 -6.99
N GLN A 69 11.04 -10.40 -7.96
CA GLN A 69 10.14 -9.26 -7.73
C GLN A 69 8.87 -9.66 -6.98
N ALA A 70 8.28 -10.82 -7.29
CA ALA A 70 7.07 -11.29 -6.64
C ALA A 70 7.22 -11.44 -5.12
N PHE A 71 8.42 -11.74 -4.60
CA PHE A 71 8.65 -11.71 -3.15
C PHE A 71 8.47 -10.31 -2.57
N GLY A 72 8.92 -9.28 -3.29
CA GLY A 72 8.71 -7.89 -2.92
C GLY A 72 7.24 -7.49 -2.97
N ASP A 73 6.52 -7.90 -4.02
CA ASP A 73 5.08 -7.63 -4.16
C ASP A 73 4.28 -8.27 -3.02
N ILE A 74 4.59 -9.54 -2.69
CA ILE A 74 4.00 -10.23 -1.54
C ILE A 74 4.34 -9.48 -0.25
N ALA A 75 5.60 -9.10 -0.06
CA ALA A 75 6.02 -8.39 1.15
C ALA A 75 5.30 -7.04 1.31
N PHE A 76 5.10 -6.30 0.22
CA PHE A 76 4.30 -5.08 0.22
C PHE A 76 2.84 -5.37 0.59
N ALA A 77 2.24 -6.40 0.01
CA ALA A 77 0.84 -6.75 0.21
C ALA A 77 0.50 -7.07 1.69
N TYR A 78 1.49 -7.54 2.48
CA TYR A 78 1.34 -7.79 3.92
C TYR A 78 1.92 -6.67 4.82
N SER A 79 2.29 -5.50 4.28
CA SER A 79 2.95 -4.42 5.02
C SER A 79 2.01 -3.53 5.85
N PHE A 80 1.12 -4.13 6.66
CA PHE A 80 0.24 -3.39 7.57
C PHE A 80 0.95 -2.88 8.84
N SER A 81 2.19 -3.32 9.09
CA SER A 81 3.04 -2.88 10.20
C SER A 81 3.23 -1.36 10.26
N LEU A 82 3.22 -0.70 9.08
CA LEU A 82 3.36 0.75 8.94
C LEU A 82 2.22 1.56 9.60
N VAL A 83 1.02 0.98 9.65
CA VAL A 83 -0.19 1.62 10.19
C VAL A 83 -0.68 0.92 11.46
N LEU A 84 0.05 -0.10 11.93
CA LEU A 84 -0.35 -0.93 13.07
C LEU A 84 -0.56 -0.11 14.34
N ILE A 85 0.32 0.86 14.60
CA ILE A 85 0.27 1.71 15.79
C ILE A 85 -0.94 2.65 15.72
N GLU A 86 -1.22 3.22 14.54
CA GLU A 86 -2.40 4.07 14.34
C GLU A 86 -3.69 3.27 14.52
N ILE A 87 -3.73 2.01 14.06
CA ILE A 87 -4.88 1.12 14.30
C ILE A 87 -5.00 0.80 15.80
N GLN A 88 -3.89 0.55 16.49
CA GLN A 88 -3.87 0.30 17.93
C GLN A 88 -4.46 1.46 18.74
N ASP A 89 -4.13 2.70 18.37
CA ASP A 89 -4.62 3.91 19.04
C ASP A 89 -6.14 4.09 18.92
N THR A 90 -6.79 3.42 17.95
CA THR A 90 -8.26 3.46 17.79
C THR A 90 -9.02 2.48 18.69
N VAL A 91 -8.33 1.60 19.43
CA VAL A 91 -9.00 0.58 20.25
C VAL A 91 -9.70 1.24 21.46
N LYS A 92 -11.04 1.09 21.52
CA LYS A 92 -11.88 1.72 22.55
C LYS A 92 -11.58 1.23 23.96
N SER A 93 -11.54 2.16 24.92
CA SER A 93 -11.44 1.89 26.37
C SER A 93 -12.82 1.94 27.08
N PRO A 94 -13.08 1.13 28.16
CA PRO A 94 -12.31 0.00 28.72
C PRO A 94 -12.91 -1.40 28.36
N PRO A 95 -12.28 -2.56 28.74
CA PRO A 95 -11.30 -3.39 28.02
C PRO A 95 -11.92 -4.53 27.13
N PRO A 96 -11.16 -5.16 26.20
CA PRO A 96 -9.95 -5.98 26.46
C PRO A 96 -8.63 -5.23 26.20
N THR A 97 -7.50 -5.76 26.69
CA THR A 97 -6.16 -5.21 26.38
C THR A 97 -5.98 -5.06 24.87
N GLU A 98 -5.36 -3.95 24.43
CA GLU A 98 -5.04 -3.70 23.01
C GLU A 98 -4.39 -4.91 22.35
N ALA A 99 -3.45 -5.55 23.06
CA ALA A 99 -2.82 -6.78 22.61
C ALA A 99 -3.82 -7.91 22.28
N LYS A 100 -4.86 -8.10 23.09
CA LYS A 100 -5.87 -9.14 22.86
C LYS A 100 -6.77 -8.81 21.66
N VAL A 101 -7.20 -7.55 21.54
CA VAL A 101 -8.01 -7.08 20.41
C VAL A 101 -7.20 -7.18 19.12
N MET A 102 -6.00 -6.61 19.10
CA MET A 102 -5.12 -6.61 17.95
C MET A 102 -4.65 -8.00 17.54
N LYS A 103 -4.43 -8.92 18.48
CA LYS A 103 -4.09 -10.31 18.13
C LYS A 103 -5.23 -10.99 17.37
N LYS A 104 -6.48 -10.79 17.80
CA LYS A 104 -7.66 -11.32 17.09
C LYS A 104 -7.86 -10.63 15.74
N ALA A 105 -7.79 -9.30 15.71
CA ALA A 105 -7.96 -8.51 14.49
C ALA A 105 -6.90 -8.85 13.44
N SER A 106 -5.62 -8.91 13.84
CA SER A 106 -4.51 -9.24 12.95
C SER A 106 -4.60 -10.68 12.44
N LEU A 107 -4.95 -11.65 13.30
CA LEU A 107 -5.13 -13.03 12.87
C LEU A 107 -6.25 -13.14 11.82
N LEU A 108 -7.41 -12.55 12.09
CA LEU A 108 -8.53 -12.57 11.15
C LEU A 108 -8.17 -11.84 9.85
N SER A 109 -7.56 -10.66 9.94
CA SER A 109 -7.13 -9.88 8.79
C SER A 109 -6.15 -10.66 7.92
N ILE A 110 -5.12 -11.30 8.50
CA ILE A 110 -4.15 -12.11 7.75
C ILE A 110 -4.84 -13.31 7.08
N ILE A 111 -5.75 -14.01 7.77
CA ILE A 111 -6.48 -15.14 7.18
C ILE A 111 -7.31 -14.67 5.97
N VAL A 112 -8.13 -13.64 6.16
CA VAL A 112 -8.99 -13.11 5.08
C VAL A 112 -8.16 -12.60 3.92
N THR A 113 -7.11 -11.83 4.20
CA THR A 113 -6.21 -11.26 3.18
C THR A 113 -5.50 -12.36 2.41
N THR A 114 -4.95 -13.37 3.11
CA THR A 114 -4.31 -14.53 2.46
C THR A 114 -5.27 -15.26 1.55
N LEU A 115 -6.50 -15.52 2.01
CA LEU A 115 -7.50 -16.21 1.19
C LEU A 115 -7.83 -15.40 -0.07
N PHE A 116 -8.10 -14.10 0.06
CA PHE A 116 -8.40 -13.25 -1.09
C PHE A 116 -7.23 -13.13 -2.06
N TYR A 117 -6.01 -12.92 -1.57
CA TYR A 117 -4.82 -12.79 -2.43
C TYR A 117 -4.50 -14.09 -3.14
N MET A 118 -4.58 -15.22 -2.45
CA MET A 118 -4.39 -16.53 -3.07
C MET A 118 -5.48 -16.82 -4.11
N LEU A 119 -6.75 -16.52 -3.82
CA LEU A 119 -7.84 -16.70 -4.78
C LEU A 119 -7.65 -15.81 -6.02
N CYS A 120 -7.38 -14.52 -5.86
CA CYS A 120 -7.12 -13.61 -6.97
C CYS A 120 -5.89 -14.00 -7.78
N GLY A 121 -4.80 -14.39 -7.11
CA GLY A 121 -3.57 -14.83 -7.77
C GLY A 121 -3.75 -16.14 -8.54
N CYS A 122 -4.35 -17.15 -7.91
CA CYS A 122 -4.61 -18.45 -8.53
C CYS A 122 -5.63 -18.35 -9.67
N MET A 123 -6.76 -17.66 -9.47
CA MET A 123 -7.78 -17.50 -10.51
C MET A 123 -7.29 -16.57 -11.64
N GLY A 124 -6.56 -15.51 -11.32
CA GLY A 124 -5.93 -14.65 -12.31
C GLY A 124 -4.90 -15.38 -13.18
N TYR A 125 -4.08 -16.25 -12.57
CA TYR A 125 -3.17 -17.10 -13.31
C TYR A 125 -3.90 -18.19 -14.08
N ALA A 126 -4.92 -18.82 -13.50
CA ALA A 126 -5.75 -19.80 -14.19
C ALA A 126 -6.62 -19.21 -15.31
N ALA A 127 -6.83 -17.89 -15.34
CA ALA A 127 -7.57 -17.16 -16.37
C ALA A 127 -6.69 -16.60 -17.49
N PHE A 128 -5.42 -16.27 -17.21
CA PHE A 128 -4.53 -15.61 -18.19
C PHE A 128 -3.15 -16.26 -18.41
N GLY A 129 -2.74 -17.22 -17.57
CA GLY A 129 -1.46 -17.90 -17.64
C GLY A 129 -0.27 -16.94 -17.59
N ASP A 130 0.72 -17.13 -18.46
CA ASP A 130 1.88 -16.24 -18.57
C ASP A 130 1.57 -14.80 -18.99
N LYS A 131 0.34 -14.56 -19.49
CA LYS A 131 -0.15 -13.24 -19.86
C LYS A 131 -0.90 -12.56 -18.72
N SER A 132 -0.89 -13.11 -17.50
CA SER A 132 -1.50 -12.46 -16.35
C SER A 132 -0.97 -11.03 -16.18
N PRO A 133 -1.86 -10.03 -16.19
CA PRO A 133 -1.46 -8.65 -15.99
C PRO A 133 -1.15 -8.38 -14.52
N GLY A 134 -0.35 -7.33 -14.26
CA GLY A 134 -0.09 -6.89 -12.89
C GLY A 134 -1.33 -6.39 -12.17
N ASN A 135 -2.21 -5.67 -12.87
CA ASN A 135 -3.57 -5.39 -12.41
C ASN A 135 -4.54 -6.37 -13.06
N LEU A 136 -5.10 -7.27 -12.25
CA LEU A 136 -6.02 -8.32 -12.69
C LEU A 136 -7.17 -7.80 -13.58
N LEU A 137 -7.72 -6.63 -13.25
CA LEU A 137 -8.87 -6.07 -13.99
C LEU A 137 -8.53 -5.65 -15.41
N THR A 138 -7.27 -5.33 -15.71
CA THR A 138 -6.85 -4.97 -17.08
C THR A 138 -6.91 -6.15 -18.04
N GLY A 139 -6.88 -7.39 -17.52
CA GLY A 139 -7.03 -8.60 -18.33
C GLY A 139 -8.46 -8.79 -18.85
N PHE A 140 -9.44 -8.11 -18.25
CA PHE A 140 -10.85 -8.19 -18.61
C PHE A 140 -11.32 -7.00 -19.47
N GLY A 141 -10.41 -6.22 -20.07
CA GLY A 141 -10.75 -4.98 -20.81
C GLY A 141 -11.81 -5.12 -21.93
N PHE A 142 -12.03 -6.34 -22.44
CA PHE A 142 -13.06 -6.65 -23.45
C PHE A 142 -14.20 -7.52 -22.92
N TYR A 143 -14.31 -7.67 -21.60
CA TYR A 143 -15.27 -8.57 -20.97
C TYR A 143 -16.65 -7.92 -20.92
N ASN A 144 -17.64 -8.61 -21.48
CA ASN A 144 -19.03 -8.21 -21.39
C ASN A 144 -19.61 -8.73 -20.06
N PRO A 145 -20.23 -7.87 -19.22
CA PRO A 145 -20.62 -6.48 -19.51
C PRO A 145 -19.60 -5.43 -19.02
N TYR A 146 -19.30 -4.45 -19.88
CA TYR A 146 -18.32 -3.38 -19.62
C TYR A 146 -18.61 -2.53 -18.37
N TRP A 147 -19.90 -2.32 -18.05
CA TRP A 147 -20.29 -1.52 -16.87
C TRP A 147 -19.77 -2.09 -15.55
N LEU A 148 -19.61 -3.42 -15.46
CA LEU A 148 -19.11 -4.07 -14.25
C LEU A 148 -17.62 -3.76 -14.03
N LEU A 149 -16.87 -3.70 -15.13
CA LEU A 149 -15.46 -3.30 -15.12
C LEU A 149 -15.31 -1.82 -14.76
N ASP A 150 -16.20 -0.96 -15.28
CA ASP A 150 -16.22 0.47 -14.94
C ASP A 150 -16.49 0.70 -13.45
N ILE A 151 -17.43 -0.03 -12.86
CA ILE A 151 -17.68 0.00 -11.41
C ILE A 151 -16.43 -0.42 -10.62
N ALA A 152 -15.75 -1.50 -11.04
CA ALA A 152 -14.55 -1.97 -10.37
C ALA A 152 -13.41 -0.95 -10.44
N ASN A 153 -13.20 -0.32 -11.60
CA ASN A 153 -12.20 0.75 -11.76
C ASN A 153 -12.54 2.00 -10.94
N ALA A 154 -13.81 2.42 -10.93
CA ALA A 154 -14.26 3.52 -10.07
C ALA A 154 -14.03 3.22 -8.59
N ALA A 155 -14.33 1.98 -8.15
CA ALA A 155 -14.08 1.53 -6.79
C ALA A 155 -12.57 1.54 -6.45
N ILE A 156 -11.68 1.16 -7.37
CA ILE A 156 -10.22 1.30 -7.18
C ILE A 156 -9.86 2.77 -6.93
N VAL A 157 -10.35 3.70 -7.74
CA VAL A 157 -10.03 5.13 -7.58
C VAL A 157 -10.45 5.62 -6.20
N VAL A 158 -11.68 5.32 -5.77
CA VAL A 158 -12.18 5.74 -4.45
C VAL A 158 -11.41 5.06 -3.31
N HIS A 159 -11.08 3.77 -3.46
CA HIS A 159 -10.25 3.06 -2.50
C HIS A 159 -8.87 3.72 -2.33
N LEU A 160 -8.20 4.04 -3.45
CA LEU A 160 -6.88 4.65 -3.45
C LEU A 160 -6.89 6.05 -2.83
N VAL A 161 -7.98 6.81 -2.97
CA VAL A 161 -8.14 8.11 -2.31
C VAL A 161 -8.10 7.95 -0.79
N GLY A 162 -8.84 6.99 -0.24
CA GLY A 162 -8.79 6.71 1.18
C GLY A 162 -7.45 6.15 1.65
N ALA A 163 -6.86 5.22 0.88
CA ALA A 163 -5.56 4.67 1.19
C ALA A 163 -4.47 5.75 1.26
N TYR A 164 -4.47 6.71 0.33
CA TYR A 164 -3.52 7.83 0.33
C TYR A 164 -3.58 8.62 1.64
N GLN A 165 -4.79 8.92 2.13
CA GLN A 165 -4.98 9.64 3.39
C GLN A 165 -4.50 8.82 4.60
N VAL A 166 -4.76 7.51 4.63
CA VAL A 166 -4.29 6.61 5.72
C VAL A 166 -2.77 6.64 5.87
N PHE A 167 -2.03 6.64 4.77
CA PHE A 167 -0.56 6.67 4.82
C PHE A 167 0.03 8.07 4.94
N SER A 168 -0.61 9.09 4.36
CA SER A 168 -0.03 10.44 4.32
C SER A 168 -0.28 11.24 5.60
N GLN A 169 -1.40 11.03 6.29
CA GLN A 169 -1.76 11.80 7.48
C GLN A 169 -0.77 11.63 8.64
N PRO A 170 -0.31 10.42 9.00
CA PRO A 170 0.72 10.25 10.03
C PRO A 170 2.03 10.96 9.67
N LEU A 171 2.44 10.92 8.39
CA LEU A 171 3.62 11.63 7.90
C LEU A 171 3.46 13.15 8.04
N PHE A 172 2.31 13.69 7.65
CA PHE A 172 2.03 15.12 7.81
C PHE A 172 2.05 15.54 9.28
N ALA A 173 1.40 14.77 10.16
CA ALA A 173 1.40 15.03 11.58
C ALA A 173 2.82 14.99 12.17
N PHE A 174 3.65 14.04 11.75
CA PHE A 174 5.05 13.95 12.16
C PHE A 174 5.86 15.18 11.76
N VAL A 175 5.83 15.56 10.47
CA VAL A 175 6.59 16.72 9.96
C VAL A 175 6.12 18.02 10.58
N GLU A 176 4.80 18.22 10.72
CA GLU A 176 4.24 19.42 11.35
C GLU A 176 4.61 19.55 12.82
N LYS A 177 4.49 18.47 13.60
CA LYS A 177 4.89 18.48 15.02
C LYS A 177 6.39 18.74 15.17
N TRP A 178 7.21 18.15 14.31
CA TRP A 178 8.66 18.37 14.30
C TRP A 178 9.00 19.82 13.94
N ALA A 179 8.38 20.38 12.90
CA ALA A 179 8.60 21.77 12.48
C ALA A 179 8.20 22.77 13.57
N LEU A 180 7.04 22.57 14.21
CA LEU A 180 6.57 23.39 15.33
C LEU A 180 7.51 23.35 16.54
N LYS A 181 8.07 22.17 16.85
CA LYS A 181 9.03 22.02 17.96
C LYS A 181 10.38 22.65 17.65
N THR A 182 10.80 22.60 16.38
CA THR A 182 12.14 23.06 15.95
C THR A 182 12.19 24.57 15.73
N TRP A 183 11.10 25.15 15.22
CA TRP A 183 11.01 26.59 14.93
C TRP A 183 9.73 27.20 15.51
N PRO A 184 9.61 27.26 16.86
CA PRO A 184 8.41 27.78 17.51
C PRO A 184 8.17 29.28 17.24
N ASP A 185 9.25 30.05 17.03
CA ASP A 185 9.16 31.51 16.82
C ASP A 185 8.84 31.90 15.36
N ALA A 186 8.91 30.95 14.43
CA ALA A 186 8.62 31.20 13.03
C ALA A 186 7.11 31.38 12.82
N THR A 187 6.69 32.62 12.58
CA THR A 187 5.27 32.97 12.39
C THR A 187 4.60 32.15 11.27
N PHE A 188 5.31 31.81 10.20
CA PHE A 188 4.77 30.96 9.13
C PHE A 188 4.35 29.55 9.60
N ILE A 189 5.08 29.00 10.58
CA ILE A 189 4.91 27.63 11.09
C ILE A 189 3.93 27.64 12.27
N ALA A 190 4.17 28.52 13.26
CA ALA A 190 3.43 28.52 14.51
C ALA A 190 2.09 29.26 14.46
N LYS A 191 1.88 30.17 13.51
CA LYS A 191 0.63 30.95 13.44
C LYS A 191 -0.50 30.12 12.85
N GLU A 192 -1.57 29.96 13.64
CA GLU A 192 -2.85 29.42 13.17
C GLU A 192 -3.83 30.57 12.92
N ILE A 193 -4.41 30.61 11.73
CA ILE A 193 -5.44 31.56 11.32
C ILE A 193 -6.80 30.86 11.44
N ALA A 194 -7.70 31.39 12.27
CA ALA A 194 -9.05 30.86 12.40
C ALA A 194 -9.93 31.36 11.25
N VAL A 195 -10.23 30.49 10.30
CA VAL A 195 -11.14 30.75 9.18
C VAL A 195 -12.55 30.24 9.54
N PRO A 196 -13.59 31.08 9.52
CA PRO A 196 -14.96 30.62 9.75
C PRO A 196 -15.45 29.80 8.56
N LEU A 197 -15.81 28.53 8.77
CA LEU A 197 -16.47 27.68 7.75
C LEU A 197 -17.99 27.73 7.86
N THR A 198 -18.49 27.70 9.10
CA THR A 198 -19.90 27.85 9.42
C THR A 198 -20.02 28.78 10.63
N PRO A 199 -21.21 29.32 10.95
CA PRO A 199 -21.39 30.18 12.12
C PRO A 199 -20.87 29.58 13.43
N THR A 200 -20.81 28.24 13.53
CA THR A 200 -20.38 27.49 14.70
C THR A 200 -19.01 26.82 14.59
N LYS A 201 -18.47 26.62 13.38
CA LYS A 201 -17.18 25.94 13.17
C LYS A 201 -16.13 26.88 12.59
N ARG A 202 -15.02 27.00 13.32
CA ARG A 202 -13.80 27.68 12.87
C ARG A 202 -12.74 26.63 12.52
N TYR A 203 -12.16 26.73 11.34
CA TYR A 203 -11.03 25.90 10.94
C TYR A 203 -9.73 26.65 11.16
N LYS A 204 -8.78 25.98 11.79
CA LYS A 204 -7.47 26.55 12.06
C LYS A 204 -6.55 26.26 10.88
N LEU A 205 -6.41 27.25 10.00
CA LEU A 205 -5.53 27.21 8.85
C LEU A 205 -4.11 27.57 9.30
N SER A 206 -3.17 26.66 9.09
CA SER A 206 -1.73 26.94 9.15
C SER A 206 -1.22 27.11 7.71
N LEU A 207 -0.53 28.22 7.44
CA LEU A 207 0.06 28.46 6.11
C LEU A 207 1.14 27.42 5.79
N PHE A 208 1.94 27.03 6.79
CA PHE A 208 2.90 25.93 6.66
C PHE A 208 2.20 24.63 6.27
N ARG A 209 1.13 24.23 6.97
CA ARG A 209 0.36 23.01 6.64
C ARG A 209 -0.11 23.04 5.19
N LEU A 210 -0.72 24.15 4.77
CA LEU A 210 -1.25 24.30 3.42
C LEU A 210 -0.15 24.11 2.37
N VAL A 211 0.94 24.85 2.49
CA VAL A 211 2.04 24.81 1.51
C VAL A 211 2.75 23.46 1.50
N TRP A 212 3.13 22.94 2.67
CA TRP A 212 3.87 21.67 2.77
C TRP A 212 3.05 20.49 2.27
N ARG A 213 1.79 20.34 2.73
CA ARG A 213 0.94 19.21 2.31
C ARG A 213 0.64 19.29 0.81
N SER A 214 0.36 20.47 0.26
CA SER A 214 0.17 20.64 -1.18
C SER A 214 1.44 20.32 -1.97
N ALA A 215 2.61 20.80 -1.52
CA ALA A 215 3.89 20.49 -2.17
C ALA A 215 4.18 18.99 -2.16
N PHE A 216 3.90 18.30 -1.04
CA PHE A 216 4.05 16.86 -0.94
C PHE A 216 3.14 16.12 -1.93
N VAL A 217 1.85 16.48 -2.00
CA VAL A 217 0.90 15.86 -2.95
C VAL A 217 1.30 16.12 -4.40
N VAL A 218 1.76 17.33 -4.74
CA VAL A 218 2.26 17.64 -6.08
C VAL A 218 3.48 16.78 -6.40
N LEU A 219 4.43 16.65 -5.47
CA LEU A 219 5.62 15.84 -5.64
C LEU A 219 5.27 14.36 -5.88
N THR A 220 4.43 13.76 -5.04
CA THR A 220 4.02 12.35 -5.19
C THR A 220 3.24 12.14 -6.49
N THR A 221 2.41 13.10 -6.89
CA THR A 221 1.70 13.07 -8.18
C THR A 221 2.68 13.10 -9.35
N VAL A 222 3.69 13.98 -9.33
CA VAL A 222 4.71 14.04 -10.39
C VAL A 222 5.53 12.75 -10.43
N VAL A 223 5.96 12.23 -9.29
CA VAL A 223 6.70 10.96 -9.21
C VAL A 223 5.89 9.80 -9.78
N SER A 224 4.61 9.68 -9.41
CA SER A 224 3.73 8.62 -9.97
C SER A 224 3.53 8.75 -11.48
N MET A 225 3.53 9.97 -12.03
CA MET A 225 3.46 10.19 -13.47
C MET A 225 4.77 9.82 -14.19
N LEU A 226 5.92 9.95 -13.52
CA LEU A 226 7.24 9.61 -14.06
C LEU A 226 7.55 8.11 -13.99
N LEU A 227 6.98 7.39 -13.03
CA LEU A 227 7.25 5.97 -12.78
C LEU A 227 5.95 5.14 -12.75
N PRO A 228 5.27 4.92 -13.89
CA PRO A 228 4.01 4.20 -13.94
C PRO A 228 4.17 2.66 -13.90
N PHE A 229 5.27 2.15 -13.36
CA PHE A 229 5.57 0.71 -13.25
C PHE A 229 5.08 0.18 -11.91
N PHE A 230 3.77 -0.05 -11.80
CA PHE A 230 3.13 -0.32 -10.51
C PHE A 230 3.78 -1.50 -9.77
N ASN A 231 3.93 -2.67 -10.41
CA ASN A 231 4.50 -3.86 -9.76
C ASN A 231 5.99 -3.68 -9.44
N ASP A 232 6.79 -3.06 -10.31
CA ASP A 232 8.22 -2.94 -10.04
C ASP A 232 8.49 -1.96 -8.90
N VAL A 233 7.74 -0.86 -8.85
CA VAL A 233 7.79 0.12 -7.76
C VAL A 233 7.27 -0.51 -6.46
N VAL A 234 6.13 -1.20 -6.50
CA VAL A 234 5.55 -1.86 -5.33
C VAL A 234 6.48 -2.96 -4.79
N GLY A 235 7.03 -3.80 -5.66
CA GLY A 235 7.98 -4.84 -5.27
C GLY A 235 9.24 -4.25 -4.64
N LEU A 236 9.74 -3.14 -5.17
CA LEU A 236 10.89 -2.45 -4.59
C LEU A 236 10.57 -1.86 -3.21
N LEU A 237 9.47 -1.13 -3.09
CA LEU A 237 9.03 -0.53 -1.82
C LEU A 237 8.74 -1.61 -0.76
N GLY A 238 8.09 -2.70 -1.17
CA GLY A 238 7.85 -3.88 -0.34
C GLY A 238 9.13 -4.48 0.17
N ALA A 239 10.10 -4.73 -0.71
CA ALA A 239 11.39 -5.29 -0.33
C ALA A 239 12.15 -4.38 0.65
N LEU A 240 12.23 -3.07 0.36
CA LEU A 240 12.92 -2.08 1.19
C LEU A 240 12.27 -1.88 2.56
N GLY A 241 10.94 -1.92 2.63
CA GLY A 241 10.21 -1.78 3.89
C GLY A 241 10.19 -3.05 4.73
N PHE A 242 10.10 -4.22 4.09
CA PHE A 242 9.83 -5.50 4.75
C PHE A 242 10.88 -5.90 5.79
N TRP A 243 12.15 -6.00 5.39
CA TRP A 243 13.18 -6.46 6.33
C TRP A 243 13.36 -5.51 7.52
N PRO A 244 13.62 -4.19 7.34
CA PRO A 244 13.87 -3.33 8.48
C PRO A 244 12.63 -3.18 9.36
N LEU A 245 11.47 -2.87 8.79
CA LEU A 245 10.29 -2.44 9.55
C LEU A 245 9.41 -3.61 10.02
N THR A 246 9.30 -4.68 9.24
CA THR A 246 8.41 -5.81 9.55
C THR A 246 9.14 -6.97 10.24
N VAL A 247 10.45 -7.12 10.01
CA VAL A 247 11.21 -8.25 10.55
C VAL A 247 12.23 -7.81 11.59
N TYR A 248 13.27 -7.07 11.18
CA TYR A 248 14.43 -6.74 12.00
C TYR A 248 14.04 -5.95 13.25
N PHE A 249 13.39 -4.79 13.11
CA PHE A 249 13.03 -3.98 14.28
C PHE A 249 12.12 -4.72 15.25
N PRO A 250 11.00 -5.36 14.83
CA PRO A 250 10.17 -6.13 15.76
C PRO A 250 10.90 -7.30 16.44
N VAL A 251 11.78 -8.00 15.72
CA VAL A 251 12.58 -9.09 16.30
C VAL A 251 13.55 -8.58 17.35
N GLU A 252 14.29 -7.51 17.07
CA GLU A 252 15.22 -6.91 18.04
C GLU A 252 14.48 -6.34 19.25
N MET A 253 13.37 -5.64 19.03
CA MET A 253 12.50 -5.17 20.11
C MET A 253 12.02 -6.34 20.97
N TYR A 254 11.61 -7.46 20.37
CA TYR A 254 11.20 -8.64 21.11
C TYR A 254 12.33 -9.26 21.93
N ILE A 255 13.54 -9.38 21.37
CA ILE A 255 14.73 -9.90 22.07
C ILE A 255 15.05 -9.05 23.29
N VAL A 256 15.08 -7.73 23.13
CA VAL A 256 15.37 -6.78 24.22
C VAL A 256 14.27 -6.81 25.29
N GLN A 257 13.00 -6.72 24.89
CA GLN A 257 11.86 -6.69 25.82
C GLN A 257 11.69 -8.00 26.60
N LYS A 258 11.96 -9.15 25.97
CA LYS A 258 11.91 -10.47 26.63
C LYS A 258 13.24 -10.91 27.25
N LYS A 259 14.27 -10.06 27.20
CA LYS A 259 15.62 -10.34 27.74
C LYS A 259 16.15 -11.72 27.30
N ILE A 260 15.99 -12.03 26.02
CA ILE A 260 16.37 -13.35 25.50
C ILE A 260 17.90 -13.45 25.52
N PRO A 261 18.49 -14.47 26.18
CA PRO A 261 19.93 -14.61 26.26
C PRO A 261 20.52 -14.87 24.88
N ARG A 262 21.62 -14.17 24.57
CA ARG A 262 22.40 -14.37 23.34
C ARG A 262 22.81 -15.85 23.25
N TRP A 263 22.80 -16.39 22.04
CA TRP A 263 23.12 -17.79 21.74
C TRP A 263 22.17 -18.85 22.30
N SER A 264 21.08 -18.47 22.98
CA SER A 264 20.01 -19.43 23.23
C SER A 264 19.37 -19.88 21.93
N THR A 265 18.78 -21.07 21.92
CA THR A 265 18.09 -21.62 20.74
C THR A 265 17.06 -20.63 20.18
N ARG A 266 16.29 -19.96 21.05
CA ARG A 266 15.30 -18.95 20.62
C ARG A 266 15.97 -17.74 19.96
N TRP A 267 17.07 -17.25 20.52
CA TRP A 267 17.82 -16.13 19.92
C TRP A 267 18.37 -16.51 18.55
N VAL A 268 18.99 -17.69 18.42
CA VAL A 268 19.52 -18.19 17.15
C VAL A 268 18.41 -18.33 16.11
N CYS A 269 17.26 -18.92 16.46
CA CYS A 269 16.12 -19.02 15.55
C CYS A 269 15.61 -17.65 15.07
N LEU A 270 15.52 -16.67 15.95
CA LEU A 270 15.08 -15.31 15.60
C LEU A 270 16.08 -14.60 14.67
N GLN A 271 17.38 -14.76 14.92
CA GLN A 271 18.43 -14.19 14.08
C GLN A 271 18.52 -14.88 12.71
N MET A 272 18.34 -16.21 12.66
CA MET A 272 18.27 -16.96 11.40
C MET A 272 17.05 -16.51 10.57
N LEU A 273 15.88 -16.35 11.20
CA LEU A 273 14.69 -15.81 10.53
C LEU A 273 14.96 -14.42 9.95
N SER A 274 15.50 -13.50 10.75
CA SER A 274 15.85 -12.15 10.31
C SER A 274 16.84 -12.16 9.14
N SER A 275 17.86 -13.00 9.21
CA SER A 275 18.88 -13.14 8.17
C SER A 275 18.30 -13.74 6.88
N ALA A 276 17.44 -14.75 6.98
CA ALA A 276 16.75 -15.33 5.82
C ALA A 276 15.85 -14.31 5.13
N CYS A 277 15.07 -13.53 5.90
CA CYS A 277 14.26 -12.44 5.37
C CYS A 277 15.10 -11.34 4.72
N LEU A 278 16.30 -11.05 5.24
CA LEU A 278 17.24 -10.11 4.61
C LEU A 278 17.65 -10.59 3.22
N VAL A 279 18.02 -11.87 3.08
CA VAL A 279 18.40 -12.47 1.79
C VAL A 279 17.23 -12.39 0.79
N ILE A 280 16.01 -12.71 1.24
CA ILE A 280 14.80 -12.59 0.41
C ILE A 280 14.60 -11.13 -0.03
N THR A 281 14.73 -10.17 0.88
CA THR A 281 14.64 -8.73 0.57
C THR A 281 15.68 -8.32 -0.47
N VAL A 282 16.95 -8.73 -0.32
CA VAL A 282 18.00 -8.39 -1.30
C VAL A 282 17.67 -8.96 -2.67
N ALA A 283 17.21 -10.21 -2.73
CA ALA A 283 16.81 -10.84 -3.98
C ALA A 283 15.61 -10.12 -4.62
N ALA A 284 14.62 -9.73 -3.82
CA ALA A 284 13.46 -8.98 -4.29
C ALA A 284 13.85 -7.59 -4.83
N VAL A 285 14.74 -6.86 -4.15
CA VAL A 285 15.28 -5.57 -4.65
C VAL A 285 15.95 -5.77 -6.01
N ILE A 286 16.77 -6.82 -6.17
CA ILE A 286 17.44 -7.11 -7.46
C ILE A 286 16.39 -7.36 -8.56
N GLY A 287 15.37 -8.18 -8.29
CA GLY A 287 14.29 -8.47 -9.22
C GLY A 287 13.52 -7.21 -9.64
N SER A 288 13.09 -6.40 -8.67
CA SER A 288 12.35 -5.16 -8.94
C SER A 288 13.20 -4.11 -9.68
N VAL A 289 14.47 -3.93 -9.31
CA VAL A 289 15.36 -3.00 -10.03
C VAL A 289 15.59 -3.47 -11.47
N ALA A 290 15.78 -4.77 -11.69
CA ALA A 290 15.89 -5.32 -13.03
C ALA A 290 14.62 -5.06 -13.86
N GLY A 291 13.43 -5.22 -13.27
CA GLY A 291 12.14 -4.88 -13.86
C GLY A 291 12.03 -3.41 -14.25
N ILE A 292 12.29 -2.49 -13.31
CA ILE A 292 12.31 -1.03 -13.56
C ILE A 292 13.26 -0.68 -14.71
N VAL A 293 14.48 -1.22 -14.71
CA VAL A 293 15.48 -0.92 -15.74
C VAL A 293 15.05 -1.42 -17.12
N ILE A 294 14.39 -2.57 -17.20
CA ILE A 294 13.85 -3.10 -18.46
C ILE A 294 12.72 -2.20 -18.97
N ASP A 295 11.78 -1.83 -18.10
CA ASP A 295 10.62 -1.03 -18.50
C ASP A 295 10.99 0.41 -18.87
N LEU A 296 11.98 1.00 -18.18
CA LEU A 296 12.52 2.33 -18.49
C LEU A 296 13.15 2.41 -19.89
N LYS A 297 13.62 1.30 -20.48
CA LYS A 297 14.17 1.31 -21.85
C LYS A 297 13.12 1.62 -22.91
N VAL A 298 11.87 1.23 -22.65
CA VAL A 298 10.75 1.39 -23.59
C VAL A 298 9.91 2.61 -23.22
N TYR A 299 9.87 2.96 -21.94
CA TYR A 299 9.07 4.06 -21.44
C TYR A 299 9.53 5.44 -21.96
N ARG A 300 8.54 6.25 -22.36
CA ARG A 300 8.75 7.64 -22.75
C ARG A 300 7.94 8.53 -21.78
N PRO A 301 8.61 9.28 -20.89
CA PRO A 301 7.92 10.15 -19.95
C PRO A 301 6.94 11.08 -20.65
N PHE A 302 5.73 11.20 -20.07
CA PHE A 302 4.67 12.11 -20.52
C PHE A 302 4.19 11.91 -21.97
N LYS A 303 4.44 10.74 -22.58
CA LYS A 303 3.82 10.36 -23.86
C LYS A 303 2.72 9.32 -23.64
N THR A 304 1.51 9.65 -24.08
CA THR A 304 0.39 8.71 -24.19
C THR A 304 0.40 8.08 -25.58
N THR A 305 0.73 6.79 -25.68
CA THR A 305 0.41 5.99 -26.86
C THR A 305 -1.09 5.68 -26.81
N TYR A 306 -1.86 6.31 -27.69
CA TYR A 306 -3.27 6.00 -27.94
C TYR A 306 -3.39 4.79 -28.86
#